data_AF-A0A183JZU3-F1
#
_entry.id   AF-A0A183JZU3-F1
#
_cell.length_a   1.000
_cell.length_b   1.000
_cell.length_c   1.000
_cell.angle_alpha   90.00
_cell.angle_beta   90.00
_cell.angle_gamma   90.00
#
_symmetry.space_group_name_H-M   'P 1'
#
loop_
_entity.id
_entity.type
_entity.pdbx_description
1 polymer ?
#
loop_
_entity_poly.entity_id
_entity_poly.type
_entity_poly.pdbx_seq_one_letter_code
_entity_poly.pdbx_strand_id
1 'polypeptide(L)'
;MESNWKGIKEAITSTCHEVLGHKKQHHKECITVDTLDKIQERRNKEAAINTSRTRAEKAKTQAEYTEVNKQVKRSMRTDKRQYVEDLATTAEKAAREGNMRQLYDITKKLSGNRRKPERSVKSKECKDTPKIFTSQEQITCQLTIDFHIESSTSGTHYLSTWLRLHSSILSKESWIN
;
A
#
# COMPACT_ATOMS: atom_id res chain seq x y z
N MET A 1 31.14 6.50 12.11
CA MET A 1 30.74 5.34 11.29
C MET A 1 29.40 5.57 10.59
N GLU A 2 28.37 6.11 11.27
CA GLU A 2 27.06 6.47 10.65
C GLU A 2 27.15 7.51 9.52
N SER A 3 28.10 8.46 9.61
CA SER A 3 28.28 9.51 8.60
C SER A 3 28.70 8.98 7.22
N ASN A 4 29.56 7.95 7.18
CA ASN A 4 29.99 7.32 5.92
C ASN A 4 28.83 6.57 5.24
N TRP A 5 28.02 5.86 6.02
CA TRP A 5 26.85 5.16 5.49
C TRP A 5 25.82 6.11 4.91
N LYS A 6 25.62 7.27 5.55
CA LYS A 6 24.75 8.34 5.04
C LYS A 6 25.24 8.88 3.70
N GLY A 7 26.53 9.16 3.56
CA GLY A 7 27.12 9.65 2.30
C GLY A 7 26.96 8.66 1.15
N ILE A 8 27.17 7.36 1.39
CA ILE A 8 26.99 6.32 0.38
C ILE A 8 25.52 6.20 -0.06
N LYS A 9 24.59 6.26 0.90
CA LYS A 9 23.15 6.23 0.61
C LYS A 9 22.71 7.43 -0.22
N GLU A 10 23.23 8.61 0.08
CA GLU A 10 22.95 9.85 -0.65
C GLU A 10 23.52 9.81 -2.08
N ALA A 11 24.76 9.34 -2.26
CA ALA A 11 25.38 9.21 -3.58
C ALA A 11 24.60 8.26 -4.49
N ILE A 12 24.25 7.07 -3.99
CA ILE A 12 23.44 6.09 -4.75
C ILE A 12 22.06 6.66 -5.08
N THR A 13 21.40 7.30 -4.12
CA THR A 13 20.08 7.91 -4.33
C THR A 13 20.15 9.03 -5.37
N SER A 14 21.21 9.84 -5.38
CA SER A 14 21.43 10.91 -6.34
C SER A 14 21.60 10.37 -7.76
N THR A 15 22.48 9.37 -7.95
CA THR A 15 22.71 8.75 -9.26
C THR A 15 21.44 8.07 -9.78
N CYS A 16 20.69 7.39 -8.91
CA CYS A 16 19.41 6.80 -9.30
C CYS A 16 18.40 7.86 -9.75
N HIS A 17 18.32 9.01 -9.07
CA HIS A 17 17.44 10.10 -9.47
C HIS A 17 17.83 10.77 -10.79
N GLU A 18 19.13 10.86 -11.09
CA GLU A 18 19.64 11.43 -12.33
C GLU A 18 19.41 10.51 -13.54
N VAL A 19 19.67 9.20 -13.36
CA VAL A 19 19.54 8.20 -14.43
C VAL A 19 18.09 7.79 -14.68
N LEU A 20 17.33 7.52 -13.62
CA LEU A 20 15.96 7.03 -13.74
C LEU A 20 14.92 8.17 -13.74
N GLY A 21 15.36 9.40 -13.43
CA GLY A 21 14.47 10.53 -13.20
C GLY A 21 13.61 10.37 -11.94
N HIS A 22 12.96 11.45 -11.52
CA HIS A 22 11.85 11.32 -10.59
C HIS A 22 10.66 10.75 -11.34
N LYS A 23 10.14 9.60 -10.89
CA LYS A 23 8.80 9.18 -11.29
C LYS A 23 7.88 10.34 -10.91
N LYS A 24 7.26 10.99 -11.91
CA LYS A 24 6.19 11.97 -11.66
C LYS A 24 5.09 11.22 -10.93
N GLN A 25 5.18 11.23 -9.60
CA GLN A 25 4.10 10.82 -8.75
C GLN A 25 3.08 11.90 -9.04
N HIS A 26 2.16 11.61 -9.95
CA HIS A 26 0.92 12.35 -10.05
C HIS A 26 0.32 12.20 -8.67
N HIS A 27 0.62 13.16 -7.81
CA HIS A 27 0.00 13.23 -6.52
C HIS A 27 -1.47 13.36 -6.88
N LYS A 28 -2.24 12.33 -6.57
CA LYS A 28 -3.67 12.47 -6.60
C LYS A 28 -3.92 13.49 -5.51
N GLU A 29 -4.16 14.75 -5.90
CA GLU A 29 -4.73 15.84 -5.09
C GLU A 29 -6.12 15.43 -4.61
N CYS A 30 -6.19 14.29 -3.95
CA CYS A 30 -7.41 13.62 -3.59
C CYS A 30 -7.56 13.64 -2.09
N ILE A 31 -6.47 13.84 -1.33
CA ILE A 31 -6.51 13.86 0.11
C ILE A 31 -6.83 15.29 0.55
N THR A 32 -8.01 15.47 1.11
CA THR A 32 -8.45 16.75 1.65
C THR A 32 -7.64 17.08 2.91
N VAL A 33 -7.47 18.38 3.23
CA VAL A 33 -6.74 18.83 4.43
C VAL A 33 -7.29 18.17 5.71
N ASP A 34 -8.62 18.07 5.83
CA ASP A 34 -9.30 17.38 6.94
C ASP A 34 -8.90 15.89 7.07
N THR A 35 -8.66 15.18 5.95
CA THR A 35 -8.15 13.80 6.00
C THR A 35 -6.70 13.75 6.45
N LEU A 36 -5.88 14.74 6.09
CA LEU A 36 -4.48 14.84 6.56
C LEU A 36 -4.43 15.08 8.07
N ASP A 37 -5.28 15.95 8.60
CA ASP A 37 -5.38 16.22 10.03
C ASP A 37 -5.77 14.96 10.82
N LYS A 38 -6.74 14.19 10.32
CA LYS A 38 -7.15 12.90 10.92
C LYS A 38 -6.04 11.84 10.85
N ILE A 39 -5.23 11.83 9.79
CA ILE A 39 -4.06 10.95 9.71
C ILE A 39 -3.02 11.33 10.77
N GLN A 40 -2.81 12.63 10.99
CA GLN A 40 -1.90 13.10 12.01
C GLN A 40 -2.42 12.79 13.41
N GLU A 41 -3.72 12.94 13.66
CA GLU A 41 -4.35 12.54 14.92
C GLU A 41 -4.15 11.05 15.20
N ARG A 42 -4.35 10.19 14.20
CA ARG A 42 -4.09 8.75 14.31
C ARG A 42 -2.65 8.46 14.74
N ARG A 43 -1.67 9.15 14.14
CA ARG A 43 -0.24 9.01 14.49
C ARG A 43 0.04 9.41 15.94
N ASN A 44 -0.61 10.47 16.41
CA ASN A 44 -0.46 10.92 17.79
C ASN A 44 -1.04 9.88 18.78
N LYS A 45 -2.18 9.26 18.45
CA LYS A 45 -2.77 8.17 19.25
C LYS A 45 -1.90 6.91 19.25
N GLU A 46 -1.27 6.59 18.14
CA GLU A 46 -0.30 5.49 18.02
C GLU A 46 0.94 5.73 18.88
N ALA A 47 1.47 6.96 18.88
CA ALA A 47 2.55 7.35 19.78
C ALA A 47 2.15 7.22 21.26
N ALA A 48 0.93 7.60 21.63
CA ALA A 48 0.41 7.47 22.99
C ALA A 48 0.29 6.00 23.45
N ILE A 49 -0.04 5.08 22.54
CA ILE A 49 -0.03 3.64 22.84
C ILE A 49 1.40 3.16 23.14
N ASN A 50 2.37 3.59 22.33
CA ASN A 50 3.77 3.19 22.50
C ASN A 50 4.41 3.73 23.78
N THR A 51 4.00 4.92 24.25
CA THR A 51 4.52 5.52 25.49
C THR A 51 3.80 5.10 26.76
N SER A 52 2.57 4.57 26.65
CA SER A 52 1.77 4.21 27.82
C SER A 52 2.40 3.11 28.68
N ARG A 53 2.32 3.28 30.01
CA ARG A 53 3.03 2.45 30.98
C ARG A 53 2.16 1.30 31.51
N THR A 54 0.87 1.56 31.71
CA THR A 54 -0.04 0.60 32.34
C THR A 54 -0.94 -0.08 31.32
N ARG A 55 -1.31 -1.36 31.56
CA ARG A 55 -2.20 -2.13 30.66
C ARG A 55 -3.59 -1.49 30.49
N ALA A 56 -4.11 -0.84 31.53
CA ALA A 56 -5.39 -0.13 31.48
C ALA A 56 -5.35 1.11 30.58
N GLU A 57 -4.24 1.87 30.61
CA GLU A 57 -4.03 3.03 29.73
C GLU A 57 -3.90 2.59 28.27
N LYS A 58 -3.13 1.52 28.02
CA LYS A 58 -3.04 0.87 26.70
C LYS A 58 -4.40 0.50 26.14
N ALA A 59 -5.25 -0.13 26.95
CA ALA A 59 -6.58 -0.54 26.50
C ALA A 59 -7.46 0.66 26.12
N LYS A 60 -7.39 1.76 26.90
CA LYS A 60 -8.14 3.00 26.61
C LYS A 60 -7.64 3.68 25.33
N THR A 61 -6.34 3.90 25.19
CA THR A 61 -5.75 4.55 24.01
C THR A 61 -5.89 3.69 22.75
N GLN A 62 -5.85 2.36 22.89
CA GLN A 62 -6.14 1.43 21.79
C GLN A 62 -7.59 1.55 21.31
N ALA A 63 -8.56 1.69 22.21
CA ALA A 63 -9.95 1.90 21.84
C ALA A 63 -10.11 3.20 21.03
N GLU A 64 -9.52 4.30 21.50
CA GLU A 64 -9.51 5.58 20.78
C GLU A 64 -8.84 5.49 19.40
N TYR A 65 -7.68 4.84 19.31
CA TYR A 65 -6.99 4.60 18.04
C TYR A 65 -7.86 3.84 17.05
N THR A 66 -8.61 2.82 17.52
CA THR A 66 -9.47 2.05 16.61
C THR A 66 -10.59 2.91 16.02
N GLU A 67 -11.12 3.87 16.77
CA GLU A 67 -12.17 4.75 16.27
C GLU A 67 -11.62 5.79 15.28
N VAL A 68 -10.51 6.45 15.62
CA VAL A 68 -9.83 7.39 14.70
C VAL A 68 -9.40 6.68 13.41
N ASN A 69 -8.90 5.44 13.50
CA ASN A 69 -8.54 4.65 12.32
C ASN A 69 -9.74 4.31 11.43
N LYS A 70 -10.93 4.04 12.01
CA LYS A 70 -12.17 3.89 11.22
C LYS A 70 -12.53 5.19 10.52
N GLN A 71 -12.41 6.33 11.20
CA GLN A 71 -12.72 7.64 10.64
C GLN A 71 -11.79 7.99 9.47
N VAL A 72 -10.47 7.79 9.62
CA VAL A 72 -9.49 7.95 8.52
C VAL A 72 -9.84 7.06 7.32
N LYS A 73 -10.24 5.81 7.56
CA LYS A 73 -10.68 4.91 6.48
C LYS A 73 -11.97 5.38 5.81
N ARG A 74 -12.88 6.03 6.55
CA ARG A 74 -14.10 6.61 5.98
C ARG A 74 -13.77 7.85 5.15
N SER A 75 -12.98 8.79 5.68
CA SER A 75 -12.63 10.02 4.96
C SER A 75 -11.83 9.73 3.69
N MET A 76 -10.83 8.82 3.74
CA MET A 76 -10.09 8.38 2.55
C MET A 76 -10.99 7.79 1.45
N ARG A 77 -12.10 7.14 1.83
CA ARG A 77 -13.09 6.63 0.85
C ARG A 77 -13.94 7.76 0.28
N THR A 78 -14.33 8.72 1.10
CA THR A 78 -15.09 9.91 0.69
C THR A 78 -14.26 10.77 -0.27
N ASP A 79 -13.05 11.11 0.10
CA ASP A 79 -12.05 11.83 -0.69
C ASP A 79 -11.88 11.20 -2.08
N LYS A 80 -11.78 9.87 -2.13
CA LYS A 80 -11.69 9.13 -3.40
C LYS A 80 -12.97 9.23 -4.24
N ARG A 81 -14.15 9.22 -3.62
CA ARG A 81 -15.43 9.38 -4.33
C ARG A 81 -15.56 10.78 -4.91
N GLN A 82 -15.26 11.80 -4.10
CA GLN A 82 -15.29 13.19 -4.52
C GLN A 82 -14.40 13.43 -5.74
N TYR A 83 -13.16 12.93 -5.70
CA TYR A 83 -12.25 13.03 -6.85
C TYR A 83 -12.81 12.40 -8.14
N VAL A 84 -13.48 11.24 -8.02
CA VAL A 84 -14.11 10.59 -9.18
C VAL A 84 -15.32 11.38 -9.69
N GLU A 85 -16.12 11.95 -8.78
CA GLU A 85 -17.26 12.81 -9.11
C GLU A 85 -16.81 14.11 -9.79
N ASP A 86 -15.75 14.77 -9.29
CA ASP A 86 -15.18 15.98 -9.89
C ASP A 86 -14.65 15.71 -11.30
N LEU A 87 -14.02 14.55 -11.52
CA LEU A 87 -13.62 14.11 -12.86
C LEU A 87 -14.83 13.86 -13.77
N ALA A 88 -15.89 13.22 -13.25
CA ALA A 88 -17.10 12.93 -14.02
C ALA A 88 -17.83 14.22 -14.42
N THR A 89 -17.98 15.17 -13.51
CA THR A 89 -18.59 16.48 -13.79
C THR A 89 -17.77 17.29 -14.80
N THR A 90 -16.44 17.23 -14.70
CA THR A 90 -15.56 17.88 -15.69
C THR A 90 -15.68 17.22 -17.07
N ALA A 91 -15.79 15.89 -17.13
CA ALA A 91 -16.03 15.17 -18.39
C ALA A 91 -17.37 15.56 -19.02
N GLU A 92 -18.44 15.65 -18.23
CA GLU A 92 -19.76 16.06 -18.69
C GLU A 92 -19.72 17.48 -19.30
N LYS A 93 -19.06 18.42 -18.60
CA LYS A 93 -18.88 19.79 -19.11
C LYS A 93 -18.12 19.81 -20.43
N ALA A 94 -17.00 19.07 -20.53
CA ALA A 94 -16.23 19.00 -21.77
C ALA A 94 -17.04 18.40 -22.94
N ALA A 95 -17.91 17.43 -22.67
CA ALA A 95 -18.81 16.88 -23.69
C ALA A 95 -19.83 17.91 -24.18
N ARG A 96 -20.43 18.68 -23.27
CA ARG A 96 -21.38 19.76 -23.61
C ARG A 96 -20.71 20.88 -24.44
N GLU A 97 -19.44 21.18 -24.17
CA GLU A 97 -18.67 22.21 -24.88
C GLU A 97 -18.05 21.71 -26.21
N GLY A 98 -18.15 20.41 -26.52
CA GLY A 98 -17.52 19.83 -27.71
C GLY A 98 -15.99 19.67 -27.61
N ASN A 99 -15.42 19.79 -26.40
CA ASN A 99 -13.99 19.65 -26.12
C ASN A 99 -13.55 18.18 -26.10
N MET A 100 -13.55 17.53 -27.26
CA MET A 100 -13.29 16.08 -27.41
C MET A 100 -11.95 15.60 -26.85
N ARG A 101 -10.89 16.44 -26.95
CA ARG A 101 -9.57 16.09 -26.43
C ARG A 101 -9.57 15.94 -24.91
N GLN A 102 -10.17 16.90 -24.20
CA GLN A 102 -10.27 16.87 -22.74
C GLN A 102 -11.17 15.73 -22.26
N LEU A 103 -12.29 15.51 -22.96
CA LEU A 103 -13.19 14.39 -22.68
C LEU A 103 -12.47 13.04 -22.75
N TYR A 104 -11.65 12.82 -23.79
CA TYR A 104 -10.86 11.60 -23.93
C TYR A 104 -9.84 11.43 -22.81
N ASP A 105 -9.08 12.48 -22.48
CA ASP A 105 -8.07 12.43 -21.42
C ASP A 105 -8.68 12.13 -20.04
N ILE A 106 -9.84 12.72 -19.72
CA ILE A 106 -10.56 12.46 -18.45
C ILE A 106 -11.13 11.05 -18.43
N THR A 107 -11.75 10.59 -19.52
CA THR A 107 -12.29 9.23 -19.64
C THR A 107 -11.17 8.19 -19.51
N LYS A 108 -9.99 8.47 -20.07
CA LYS A 108 -8.79 7.64 -19.91
C LYS A 108 -8.31 7.60 -18.46
N LYS A 109 -8.38 8.71 -17.72
CA LYS A 109 -8.08 8.75 -16.27
C LYS A 109 -9.10 7.96 -15.45
N LEU A 110 -10.40 8.07 -15.76
CA LEU A 110 -11.49 7.37 -15.06
C LEU A 110 -11.48 5.86 -15.30
N SER A 111 -11.27 5.44 -16.55
CA SER A 111 -11.27 4.03 -16.94
C SER A 111 -10.16 3.21 -16.28
N GLY A 112 -9.07 3.88 -15.88
CA GLY A 112 -7.91 3.27 -15.24
C GLY A 112 -7.23 2.23 -16.15
N ASN A 113 -6.00 1.85 -15.82
CA ASN A 113 -5.40 0.68 -16.46
C ASN A 113 -6.17 -0.56 -15.98
N ARG A 114 -7.22 -0.98 -16.70
CA ARG A 114 -7.75 -2.34 -16.59
C ARG A 114 -6.55 -3.25 -16.86
N ARG A 115 -6.10 -4.02 -15.85
CA ARG A 115 -5.20 -5.15 -16.14
C ARG A 115 -5.90 -5.93 -17.24
N LYS A 116 -5.23 -6.10 -18.40
CA LYS A 116 -5.69 -7.10 -19.36
C LYS A 116 -5.90 -8.38 -18.54
N PRO A 117 -7.04 -9.08 -18.67
CA PRO A 117 -7.03 -10.49 -18.34
C PRO A 117 -5.84 -11.05 -19.11
N GLU A 118 -4.87 -11.62 -18.38
CA GLU A 118 -3.83 -12.41 -19.01
C GLU A 118 -4.59 -13.45 -19.84
N ARG A 119 -4.55 -13.29 -21.17
CA ARG A 119 -5.16 -14.28 -22.04
C ARG A 119 -4.41 -15.56 -21.70
N SER A 120 -5.07 -16.49 -21.04
CA SER A 120 -4.57 -17.85 -20.92
C SER A 120 -4.47 -18.40 -22.33
N VAL A 121 -3.29 -18.27 -22.95
CA VAL A 121 -2.94 -19.04 -24.12
C VAL A 121 -2.76 -20.46 -23.60
N LYS A 122 -3.73 -21.33 -23.87
CA LYS A 122 -3.54 -22.77 -23.68
C LYS A 122 -2.47 -23.21 -24.68
N SER A 123 -1.21 -23.22 -24.28
CA SER A 123 -0.21 -24.08 -24.91
C SER A 123 -0.40 -25.49 -24.35
N LYS A 124 -0.61 -26.46 -25.25
CA LYS A 124 -0.52 -27.87 -24.91
C LYS A 124 0.97 -28.19 -24.78
N GLU A 125 1.36 -28.75 -23.61
CA GLU A 125 2.64 -29.44 -23.33
C GLU A 125 3.90 -28.54 -23.49
N CYS A 126 4.94 -28.56 -22.65
CA CYS A 126 5.34 -29.30 -21.47
C CYS A 126 6.55 -28.52 -20.90
N LYS A 127 6.59 -28.41 -19.57
CA LYS A 127 7.75 -28.39 -18.65
C LYS A 127 8.97 -27.47 -18.87
N ASP A 128 9.35 -26.92 -17.72
CA ASP A 128 10.66 -26.37 -17.33
C ASP A 128 11.06 -25.02 -17.92
N THR A 129 10.48 -23.95 -17.37
CA THR A 129 11.09 -22.61 -17.38
C THR A 129 11.16 -22.05 -15.95
N PRO A 130 12.24 -21.33 -15.60
CA PRO A 130 12.43 -20.80 -14.25
C PRO A 130 11.32 -19.79 -13.94
N LYS A 131 10.69 -19.93 -12.77
CA LYS A 131 9.68 -19.00 -12.25
C LYS A 131 10.21 -17.57 -12.34
N ILE A 132 9.76 -16.84 -13.35
CA ILE A 132 9.93 -15.40 -13.41
C ILE A 132 8.98 -14.86 -12.35
N PHE A 133 9.52 -14.63 -11.15
CA PHE A 133 8.77 -14.01 -10.06
C PHE A 133 8.28 -12.65 -10.54
N THR A 134 6.96 -12.55 -10.64
CA THR A 134 6.27 -11.33 -11.05
C THR A 134 6.66 -10.19 -10.11
N SER A 135 6.57 -8.93 -10.55
CA SER A 135 6.90 -7.78 -9.68
C SER A 135 6.08 -7.75 -8.39
N GLN A 136 4.90 -8.39 -8.35
CA GLN A 136 4.14 -8.54 -7.12
C GLN A 136 4.74 -9.58 -6.18
N GLU A 137 5.19 -10.74 -6.68
CA GLU A 137 5.88 -11.72 -5.85
C GLU A 137 7.23 -11.20 -5.34
N GLN A 138 7.96 -10.40 -6.12
CA GLN A 138 9.16 -9.70 -5.62
C GLN A 138 8.83 -8.69 -4.51
N ILE A 139 7.74 -7.91 -4.66
CA ILE A 139 7.26 -7.01 -3.59
C ILE A 139 6.79 -7.80 -2.37
N THR A 140 6.17 -8.97 -2.56
CA THR A 140 5.70 -9.81 -1.45
C THR A 140 6.88 -10.44 -0.72
N CYS A 141 7.91 -10.91 -1.44
CA CYS A 141 9.17 -11.38 -0.87
C CYS A 141 9.93 -10.24 -0.16
N GLN A 142 9.98 -9.04 -0.73
CA GLN A 142 10.63 -7.87 -0.12
C GLN A 142 9.92 -7.44 1.18
N LEU A 143 8.59 -7.33 1.17
CA LEU A 143 7.80 -7.01 2.36
C LEU A 143 7.88 -8.11 3.44
N THR A 144 8.07 -9.37 3.03
CA THR A 144 8.27 -10.49 3.96
C THR A 144 9.67 -10.45 4.59
N ILE A 145 10.70 -10.07 3.83
CA ILE A 145 12.07 -9.86 4.35
C ILE A 145 12.11 -8.65 5.30
N ASP A 146 11.45 -7.54 4.95
CA ASP A 146 11.38 -6.34 5.79
C ASP A 146 10.63 -6.61 7.11
N PHE A 147 9.54 -7.39 7.05
CA PHE A 147 8.81 -7.86 8.25
C PHE A 147 9.68 -8.78 9.13
N HIS A 148 10.53 -9.62 8.53
CA HIS A 148 11.43 -10.52 9.27
C HIS A 148 12.57 -9.77 9.97
N ILE A 149 13.09 -8.71 9.34
CA ILE A 149 14.15 -7.85 9.89
C ILE A 149 13.65 -7.01 11.08
N GLU A 150 12.43 -6.45 11.02
CA GLU A 150 11.84 -5.71 12.14
C GLU A 150 11.48 -6.60 13.34
N SER A 151 11.06 -7.85 13.10
CA SER A 151 10.71 -8.79 14.17
C SER A 151 11.90 -9.35 14.97
N SER A 152 13.15 -9.11 14.54
CA SER A 152 14.36 -9.54 15.26
C SER A 152 14.79 -8.61 16.41
N THR A 153 14.08 -7.49 16.65
CA THR A 153 14.43 -6.52 17.72
C THR A 153 13.54 -6.58 18.97
N SER A 154 12.59 -7.52 19.06
CA SER A 154 11.83 -7.74 20.31
C SER A 154 11.65 -9.22 20.63
N GLY A 155 12.20 -9.61 21.78
CA GLY A 155 12.35 -10.99 22.22
C GLY A 155 11.04 -11.75 22.50
N THR A 156 11.12 -13.04 22.15
CA THR A 156 10.56 -14.23 22.84
C THR A 156 9.06 -14.48 22.92
N HIS A 157 8.15 -13.60 22.50
CA HIS A 157 6.70 -13.91 22.56
C HIS A 157 6.00 -14.32 21.25
N TYR A 158 6.69 -14.36 20.10
CA TYR A 158 6.05 -14.58 18.79
C TYR A 158 6.22 -15.97 18.15
N LEU A 159 7.16 -16.79 18.61
CA LEU A 159 7.39 -18.14 18.03
C LEU A 159 6.19 -19.07 18.26
N SER A 160 5.44 -18.89 19.36
CA SER A 160 4.24 -19.70 19.65
C SER A 160 3.05 -19.36 18.73
N THR A 161 2.91 -18.10 18.33
CA THR A 161 1.84 -17.62 17.45
C THR A 161 2.14 -17.98 15.99
N TRP A 162 3.41 -17.93 15.59
CA TRP A 162 3.85 -18.31 14.25
C TRP A 162 3.69 -19.83 14.00
N LEU A 163 4.07 -20.69 14.96
CA LEU A 163 3.89 -22.14 14.86
C LEU A 163 2.40 -22.57 14.81
N ARG A 164 1.49 -21.84 15.49
CA ARG A 164 0.04 -22.08 15.40
C ARG A 164 -0.56 -21.73 14.05
N LEU A 165 -0.12 -20.61 13.45
CA LEU A 165 -0.61 -20.18 12.14
C LEU A 165 -0.08 -21.07 11.01
N HIS A 166 1.17 -21.53 11.11
CA HIS A 166 1.76 -22.38 10.07
C HIS A 166 1.29 -23.84 10.11
N SER A 167 0.98 -24.39 11.30
CA SER A 167 0.39 -25.75 11.42
C SER A 167 -1.02 -25.85 10.83
N SER A 168 -1.81 -24.77 10.85
CA SER A 168 -3.12 -24.70 10.20
C SER A 168 -3.04 -24.65 8.66
N ILE A 169 -1.91 -24.22 8.11
CA ILE A 169 -1.68 -24.15 6.67
C ILE A 169 -1.27 -25.53 6.13
N LEU A 170 -0.39 -26.24 6.85
CA LEU A 170 0.06 -27.58 6.45
C LEU A 170 -1.01 -28.67 6.59
N SER A 171 -2.05 -28.49 7.42
CA SER A 171 -3.13 -29.48 7.55
C SER A 171 -4.14 -29.44 6.39
N LYS A 172 -4.25 -28.30 5.67
CA LYS A 172 -5.21 -28.12 4.57
C LYS A 172 -4.74 -28.68 3.21
N GLU A 173 -3.49 -29.13 3.11
CA GLU A 173 -2.94 -29.75 1.88
C GLU A 173 -3.14 -31.27 1.81
N SER A 174 -3.79 -31.88 2.81
CA SER A 174 -4.02 -33.35 2.86
C SER A 174 -5.33 -33.84 2.21
N TRP A 175 -6.08 -32.98 1.53
CA TRP A 175 -7.35 -33.34 0.86
C TRP A 175 -7.33 -33.06 -0.65
N ILE A 176 -6.22 -33.39 -1.31
CA ILE A 176 -6.18 -33.62 -2.76
C ILE A 176 -5.36 -34.89 -2.99
N ASN A 177 -6.01 -36.04 -2.85
CA ASN A 177 -5.75 -37.27 -3.60
C ASN A 177 -7.04 -38.08 -3.64
#